data_AF-C6BEF9-F1
#
_entry.id   AF-C6BEF9-F1
#
_cell.length_a   1.000
_cell.length_b   1.000
_cell.length_c   1.000
_cell.angle_alpha   90.00
_cell.angle_beta   90.00
_cell.angle_gamma   90.00
#
_symmetry.space_group_name_H-M   'P 1'
#
loop_
_entity.id
_entity.type
_entity.pdbx_description
1 polymer ?
#
loop_
_entity_poly.entity_id
_entity_poly.type
_entity_poly.pdbx_seq_one_letter_code
_entity_poly.pdbx_strand_id
1 'polypeptide(L)' 'MGKKNVGGRPGITVDDVKHACEALRQQGRPIGPVNVRLELGHGSFTTIVRALRALGLTQTRGSKGKSSR' A
#
# COMPACT_ATOMS: atom_id res chain seq x y z
N MET A 1 25.07 -7.36 2.37
CA MET A 1 24.01 -6.39 2.76
C MET A 1 22.91 -7.14 3.48
N GLY A 2 22.86 -7.03 4.81
CA GLY A 2 22.02 -7.85 5.68
C GLY A 2 20.54 -7.51 5.58
N LYS A 3 19.75 -8.50 5.13
CA LYS A 3 18.29 -8.49 5.23
C LYS A 3 17.92 -8.52 6.71
N LYS A 4 17.34 -7.44 7.20
CA LYS A 4 16.89 -7.33 8.61
C LYS A 4 15.65 -8.20 8.77
N ASN A 5 15.87 -9.45 9.19
CA ASN A 5 14.81 -10.35 9.64
C ASN A 5 14.29 -9.83 10.98
N VAL A 6 13.24 -9.01 10.95
CA VAL A 6 12.44 -8.70 12.14
C VAL A 6 11.33 -9.74 12.19
N GLY A 7 11.39 -10.62 13.19
CA GLY A 7 10.62 -11.86 13.25
C GLY A 7 9.09 -11.69 13.24
N GLY A 8 8.43 -12.76 12.78
CA GLY A 8 7.02 -13.05 13.06
C GLY A 8 6.09 -13.01 11.85
N ARG A 9 6.10 -14.08 11.03
CA ARG A 9 5.33 -14.31 9.77
C ARG A 9 5.70 -13.36 8.62
N PRO A 10 5.68 -13.82 7.35
CA PRO A 10 5.76 -12.92 6.20
C PRO A 10 4.48 -12.09 6.13
N GLY A 11 4.40 -11.07 6.98
CA GLY A 11 3.38 -10.04 6.89
C GLY A 11 3.74 -9.11 5.74
N ILE A 12 2.73 -8.66 5.01
CA ILE A 12 2.81 -7.66 3.95
C ILE A 12 3.88 -6.62 4.28
N THR A 13 4.84 -6.45 3.37
CA THR A 13 5.88 -5.45 3.51
C THR A 13 5.42 -4.10 2.95
N VAL A 14 6.17 -3.04 3.27
CA VAL A 14 5.94 -1.72 2.67
C VAL A 14 6.17 -1.76 1.14
N ASP A 15 7.07 -2.64 0.68
CA ASP A 15 7.37 -2.82 -0.74
C ASP A 15 6.21 -3.49 -1.48
N ASP A 16 5.60 -4.53 -0.89
CA ASP A 16 4.36 -5.13 -1.41
C ASP A 16 3.26 -4.07 -1.56
N VAL A 17 3.07 -3.24 -0.54
CA VAL A 17 2.07 -2.16 -0.55
C VAL A 17 2.37 -1.12 -1.62
N LYS A 18 3.64 -0.81 -1.86
CA LYS A 18 4.06 0.09 -2.92
C LYS A 18 3.76 -0.50 -4.31
N HIS A 19 4.10 -1.76 -4.54
CA HIS A 19 3.79 -2.46 -5.79
C HIS A 19 2.27 -2.51 -6.05
N ALA A 20 1.47 -2.85 -5.04
CA ALA A 20 0.01 -2.83 -5.14
C ALA A 20 -0.54 -1.44 -5.42
N CYS A 21 0.02 -0.40 -4.79
CA CYS A 21 -0.34 0.99 -5.07
C CYS A 21 -0.05 1.37 -6.52
N GLU A 22 1.09 0.98 -7.07
CA GLU A 22 1.43 1.24 -8.47
C GLU A 22 0.51 0.48 -9.43
N ALA A 23 0.19 -0.77 -9.13
CA ALA A 23 -0.78 -1.56 -9.90
C ALA A 23 -2.16 -0.90 -9.92
N LEU A 24 -2.67 -0.45 -8.76
CA LEU A 24 -3.93 0.29 -8.68
C LEU A 24 -3.88 1.60 -9.48
N ARG A 25 -2.76 2.32 -9.45
CA ARG A 25 -2.57 3.54 -10.23
C ARG A 25 -2.60 3.26 -11.74
N GLN A 26 -1.96 2.18 -12.18
CA GLN A 26 -1.97 1.74 -13.59
C GLN A 26 -3.37 1.29 -14.03
N GLN A 27 -4.14 0.65 -13.14
CA GLN A 27 -5.54 0.27 -13.37
C GLN A 27 -6.52 1.45 -13.31
N GLY A 28 -6.07 2.66 -12.93
CA GLY A 28 -6.94 3.82 -12.71
C GLY A 28 -7.88 3.67 -11.50
N ARG A 29 -7.57 2.77 -10.57
CA ARG A 29 -8.36 2.51 -9.37
C ARG A 29 -7.87 3.35 -8.19
N PRO A 30 -8.77 3.75 -7.26
CA PRO A 30 -8.37 4.56 -6.12
C PRO A 30 -7.45 3.77 -5.18
N ILE A 31 -6.33 4.37 -4.81
CA ILE A 31 -5.39 3.80 -3.84
C ILE A 31 -5.99 3.98 -2.45
N GLY A 32 -6.38 2.87 -1.84
CA GLY A 32 -6.93 2.85 -0.49
C GLY A 32 -6.64 1.51 0.19
N PRO A 33 -6.69 1.45 1.53
CA PRO A 33 -6.32 0.24 2.28
C PRO A 33 -7.15 -0.99 1.88
N VAL A 34 -8.41 -0.79 1.49
CA VAL A 34 -9.27 -1.87 0.98
C VAL A 34 -8.80 -2.34 -0.39
N ASN A 35 -8.59 -1.45 -1.35
CA ASN A 35 -8.15 -1.82 -2.69
C ASN A 35 -6.74 -2.41 -2.71
N VAL A 36 -5.84 -1.87 -1.89
CA VAL A 36 -4.49 -2.43 -1.71
C VAL A 36 -4.57 -3.83 -1.12
N ARG A 37 -5.47 -4.07 -0.16
CA ARG A 37 -5.70 -5.41 0.37
C ARG A 37 -6.28 -6.36 -0.68
N LEU A 38 -7.19 -5.88 -1.53
CA LEU A 38 -7.74 -6.66 -2.64
C LEU A 38 -6.65 -7.01 -3.66
N GLU A 39 -5.78 -6.06 -3.99
CA GLU A 39 -4.67 -6.26 -4.92
C GLU A 39 -3.62 -7.23 -4.37
N LEU A 40 -3.34 -7.13 -3.07
CA LEU A 40 -2.41 -8.03 -2.39
C LEU A 40 -3.02 -9.41 -2.10
N GLY A 41 -4.34 -9.52 -2.01
CA GLY A 41 -5.06 -10.76 -1.69
C GLY A 41 -4.87 -11.30 -0.27
N HIS A 42 -3.99 -10.69 0.54
CA HIS A 42 -3.69 -11.16 1.90
C HIS A 42 -3.33 -10.01 2.86
N GLY A 43 -2.87 -10.38 4.05
CA GLY A 43 -2.36 -9.52 5.11
C GLY A 43 -3.37 -8.64 5.85
N SER A 44 -2.89 -8.08 6.96
CA SER A 44 -3.73 -7.38 7.92
C SER A 44 -4.02 -5.95 7.47
N PHE A 45 -5.28 -5.55 7.58
CA PHE A 45 -5.72 -4.18 7.32
C PHE A 45 -4.89 -3.15 8.10
N THR A 46 -4.57 -3.43 9.36
CA THR A 46 -3.76 -2.52 10.19
C THR A 46 -2.33 -2.40 9.68
N THR A 47 -1.75 -3.47 9.13
CA THR A 47 -0.41 -3.44 8.53
C THR A 47 -0.40 -2.63 7.25
N ILE A 48 -1.41 -2.82 6.40
CA ILE A 48 -1.58 -2.06 5.15
C ILE A 48 -1.77 -0.57 5.45
N VAL A 49 -2.62 -0.22 6.42
CA VAL A 49 -2.79 1.17 6.83
C VAL A 49 -1.47 1.77 7.34
N ARG A 50 -0.72 1.05 8.18
CA ARG A 50 0.60 1.52 8.66
C ARG A 50 1.59 1.75 7.51
N ALA A 51 1.64 0.82 6.55
CA ALA A 51 2.49 0.94 5.37
C ALA A 51 2.07 2.11 4.48
N LEU A 52 0.77 2.30 4.23
CA LEU A 52 0.25 3.45 3.48
C LEU A 52 0.53 4.77 4.19
N ARG A 53 0.48 4.81 5.53
CA ARG A 53 0.91 5.98 6.32
C ARG A 53 2.39 6.26 6.15
N ALA A 54 3.23 5.22 6.22
CA ALA A 54 4.67 5.36 6.02
C ALA A 54 5.04 5.84 4.61
N LEU A 55 4.23 5.47 3.60
CA LEU A 55 4.38 5.93 2.21
C LEU A 55 3.77 7.32 1.96
N GLY A 56 3.13 7.94 2.94
CA GLY A 56 2.41 9.21 2.76
C GLY A 56 1.16 9.12 1.89
N LEU A 57 0.70 7.89 1.58
CA LEU A 57 -0.47 7.60 0.75
C LEU A 57 -1.77 7.53 1.56
N THR A 58 -1.69 7.67 2.88
CA THR A 58 -2.85 7.82 3.75
C THR A 58 -3.48 9.20 3.50
N GLN A 59 -4.32 9.26 2.48
CA GLN A 59 -5.14 10.43 2.24
C GLN A 59 -6.19 10.50 3.37
N THR A 60 -5.91 11.28 4.42
CA THR A 60 -7.01 12.02 5.05
C THR A 60 -7.72 12.72 3.89
N ARG A 61 -8.99 12.37 3.67
CA ARG A 61 -9.84 12.75 2.50
C ARG A 61 -9.57 14.19 2.03
N GLY A 62 -8.58 14.42 1.16
CA GLY A 62 -8.13 15.78 0.85
C GLY A 62 -7.03 15.97 -0.20
N SER A 63 -6.09 15.06 -0.38
CA SER A 63 -4.93 15.30 -1.29
C SER A 63 -5.05 14.66 -2.68
N LYS A 64 -5.81 15.32 -3.55
CA LYS A 64 -5.55 15.56 -4.99
C LYS A 64 -4.55 14.64 -5.72
N GLY A 65 -5.08 13.77 -6.58
CA GLY A 65 -4.40 13.30 -7.80
C GLY A 65 -5.20 13.76 -9.03
N LYS A 66 -5.00 15.02 -9.45
CA LYS A 66 -5.24 15.41 -10.86
C LYS A 66 -4.02 14.95 -11.67
N SER A 67 -4.25 14.68 -12.96
CA SER A 67 -3.30 14.26 -14.02
C SER A 67 -3.33 12.75 -14.23
N SER A 68 -3.90 12.24 -15.32
CA SER A 68 -3.43 12.50 -16.69
C SER A 68 -4.53 12.88 -17.68
N ARG A 69 -4.12 13.72 -18.65
CA ARG A 69 -4.81 14.34 -19.80
C ARG A 69 -6.03 13.62 -20.38
#